data_AF-A0A2A2Y4X6-F1
#
_entry.id   AF-A0A2A2Y4X6-F1
#
_cell.length_a   1.000
_cell.length_b   1.000
_cell.length_c   1.000
_cell.angle_alpha   90.00
_cell.angle_beta   90.00
_cell.angle_gamma   90.00
#
_symmetry.space_group_name_H-M   'P 1'
#
loop_
_entity.id
_entity.type
_entity.pdbx_description
1 polymer ?
#
loop_
_entity_poly.entity_id
_entity_poly.type
_entity_poly.pdbx_seq_one_letter_code
_entity_poly.pdbx_strand_id
1 'polypeptide(L)'
;KILDIDAYFRYLALEQVLCHWDGYSFNQNNYRIYEDPGAGKFYFLLHGMDQVFANDNRWYIFKPPAKAVPNALLFDKTMRERARTQFFGVYEKVLRPIDWPRRANEIAADLKLKLKPIDPEESKRFEQRGKDAAGHIKARLDVVKAQVEDAYRLRGAGGKAVLGAANYAWTWSTDKGEAKEVNLGGKDCLYVKVGAEKGADWRLPLSLSPGRYRLEGKLQWKGVKAGAGDNAKGGRLRVSGVGAGDNAKNPPLIGDSPWKSVSVDFTVTDADPTLVIELRGEAGELWADRGSLTVTRLP
;
A
#
# COMPACT_ATOMS: atom_id res chain seq x y z
N LYS A 1 12.69 14.58 -22.43
CA LYS A 1 11.73 15.01 -23.47
C LYS A 1 11.18 13.86 -24.33
N ILE A 2 11.70 12.63 -24.22
CA ILE A 2 11.31 11.50 -25.09
C ILE A 2 10.16 10.65 -24.54
N LEU A 3 9.87 10.67 -23.23
CA LEU A 3 8.78 9.91 -22.63
C LEU A 3 7.51 10.75 -22.54
N ASP A 4 6.35 10.17 -22.86
CA ASP A 4 5.06 10.74 -22.46
C ASP A 4 4.79 10.41 -20.97
N ILE A 5 4.98 11.42 -20.11
CA ILE A 5 4.91 11.28 -18.65
C ILE A 5 3.49 10.95 -18.18
N ASP A 6 2.46 11.57 -18.78
CA ASP A 6 1.07 11.31 -18.37
C ASP A 6 0.61 9.93 -18.82
N ALA A 7 1.03 9.48 -20.01
CA ALA A 7 0.83 8.10 -20.42
C ALA A 7 1.54 7.12 -19.48
N TYR A 8 2.78 7.41 -19.07
CA TYR A 8 3.50 6.59 -18.10
C TYR A 8 2.81 6.52 -16.73
N PHE A 9 2.28 7.64 -16.21
CA PHE A 9 1.55 7.61 -14.95
C PHE A 9 0.21 6.86 -15.05
N ARG A 10 -0.47 6.90 -16.19
CA ARG A 10 -1.66 6.05 -16.42
C ARG A 10 -1.27 4.57 -16.52
N TYR A 11 -0.14 4.25 -17.15
CA TYR A 11 0.43 2.90 -17.15
C TYR A 11 0.72 2.41 -15.71
N LEU A 12 1.42 3.23 -14.91
CA LEU A 12 1.70 2.91 -13.51
C LEU A 12 0.41 2.74 -12.70
N ALA A 13 -0.61 3.58 -12.91
CA ALA A 13 -1.90 3.47 -12.24
C ALA A 13 -2.56 2.12 -12.52
N LEU A 14 -2.49 1.63 -13.77
CA LEU A 14 -3.01 0.31 -14.12
C LEU A 14 -2.19 -0.82 -13.49
N GLU A 15 -0.85 -0.75 -13.47
CA GLU A 15 -0.04 -1.77 -12.77
C GLU A 15 -0.43 -1.87 -11.27
N GLN A 16 -0.68 -0.72 -10.62
CA GLN A 16 -1.11 -0.66 -9.22
C GLN A 16 -2.50 -1.25 -9.00
N VAL A 17 -3.46 -0.90 -9.85
CA VAL A 17 -4.85 -1.39 -9.74
C VAL A 17 -4.92 -2.90 -9.96
N LEU A 18 -4.17 -3.38 -10.96
CA LEU A 18 -4.12 -4.79 -11.35
C LEU A 18 -3.25 -5.65 -10.41
N CYS A 19 -2.54 -5.06 -9.44
CA CYS A 19 -1.49 -5.76 -8.67
C CYS A 19 -0.46 -6.43 -9.60
N HIS A 20 -0.09 -5.75 -10.69
CA HIS A 20 0.87 -6.28 -11.68
C HIS A 20 2.30 -6.18 -11.14
N TRP A 21 2.61 -7.07 -10.21
CA TRP A 21 3.85 -7.08 -9.44
C TRP A 21 5.07 -7.39 -10.31
N ASP A 22 4.88 -8.08 -11.43
CA ASP A 22 5.94 -8.47 -12.37
C ASP A 22 6.05 -7.51 -13.57
N GLY A 23 5.37 -6.37 -13.52
CA GLY A 23 5.42 -5.35 -14.57
C GLY A 23 6.70 -4.51 -14.52
N TYR A 24 6.80 -3.49 -15.40
CA TYR A 24 8.00 -2.69 -15.49
C TYR A 24 8.32 -1.96 -14.19
N SER A 25 7.33 -1.34 -13.55
CA SER A 25 7.60 -0.42 -12.43
C SER A 25 7.98 -1.13 -11.13
N PHE A 26 7.79 -2.45 -11.07
CA PHE A 26 8.05 -3.27 -9.87
C PHE A 26 9.11 -4.33 -10.10
N ASN A 27 9.13 -5.01 -11.25
CA ASN A 27 10.11 -6.08 -11.52
C ASN A 27 10.84 -5.97 -12.87
N GLN A 28 10.56 -4.94 -13.69
CA GLN A 28 11.16 -4.78 -15.04
C GLN A 28 10.85 -5.93 -16.00
N ASN A 29 9.71 -6.58 -15.84
CA ASN A 29 9.25 -7.62 -16.75
C ASN A 29 7.87 -7.24 -17.33
N ASN A 30 7.32 -8.06 -18.23
CA ASN A 30 5.93 -7.98 -18.69
C ASN A 30 5.50 -6.58 -19.19
N TYR A 31 6.37 -5.94 -19.96
CA TYR A 31 6.11 -4.67 -20.62
C TYR A 31 6.64 -4.65 -22.06
N ARG A 32 6.13 -3.70 -22.85
CA ARG A 32 6.69 -3.30 -24.13
C ARG A 32 6.83 -1.78 -24.15
N ILE A 33 7.69 -1.29 -25.03
CA ILE A 33 7.84 0.13 -25.31
C ILE A 33 7.45 0.36 -26.78
N TYR A 34 6.64 1.37 -27.02
CA TYR A 34 6.28 1.85 -28.36
C TYR A 34 6.80 3.28 -28.55
N GLU A 35 7.44 3.57 -29.67
CA GLU A 35 7.76 4.92 -30.10
C GLU A 35 6.71 5.38 -31.11
N ASP A 36 5.98 6.45 -30.78
CA ASP A 36 5.11 7.13 -31.72
C ASP A 36 5.95 7.99 -32.67
N PRO A 37 6.04 7.64 -33.97
CA PRO A 37 6.87 8.37 -34.93
C PRO A 37 6.31 9.77 -35.25
N GLY A 38 5.01 10.01 -35.01
CA GLY A 38 4.40 11.33 -35.20
C GLY A 38 4.69 12.28 -34.04
N ALA A 39 4.63 11.78 -32.80
CA ALA A 39 4.86 12.59 -31.61
C ALA A 39 6.33 12.62 -31.15
N GLY A 40 7.16 11.68 -31.61
CA GLY A 40 8.52 11.46 -31.09
C GLY A 40 8.53 11.10 -29.61
N LYS A 41 7.52 10.33 -29.16
CA LYS A 41 7.31 9.96 -27.76
C LYS A 41 7.29 8.46 -27.57
N PHE A 42 7.92 8.01 -26.49
CA PHE A 42 7.84 6.65 -26.01
C PHE A 42 6.64 6.46 -25.07
N TYR A 43 6.00 5.30 -25.20
CA TYR A 43 4.87 4.83 -24.42
C TYR A 43 5.16 3.46 -23.83
N PHE A 44 4.81 3.26 -22.57
CA PHE A 44 4.83 1.94 -21.93
C PHE A 44 3.51 1.22 -22.19
N LEU A 45 3.60 -0.05 -22.56
CA LEU A 45 2.45 -0.92 -22.78
C LEU A 45 2.50 -2.08 -21.80
N LEU A 46 1.36 -2.36 -21.15
CA LEU A 46 1.21 -3.54 -20.29
C LEU A 46 1.28 -4.81 -21.15
N HIS A 47 1.92 -5.84 -20.60
CA HIS A 47 2.01 -7.15 -21.22
C HIS A 47 1.95 -8.23 -20.11
N GLY A 48 1.86 -9.51 -20.48
CA GLY A 48 2.00 -10.64 -19.53
C GLY A 48 1.13 -10.52 -18.28
N MET A 49 -0.17 -10.28 -18.47
CA MET A 49 -1.13 -9.99 -17.39
C MET A 49 -1.90 -11.25 -16.96
N ASP A 50 -1.26 -12.40 -16.92
CA ASP A 50 -1.86 -13.67 -16.49
C ASP A 50 -1.93 -13.80 -14.96
N GLN A 51 -1.07 -13.07 -14.22
CA GLN A 51 -1.02 -13.05 -12.76
C GLN A 51 -1.43 -11.68 -12.16
N VAL A 52 -2.56 -11.15 -12.63
CA VAL A 52 -3.14 -9.89 -12.13
C VAL A 52 -4.38 -10.15 -11.26
N PHE A 53 -4.84 -9.13 -10.55
CA PHE A 53 -5.89 -9.20 -9.54
C PHE A 53 -5.59 -10.25 -8.45
N ALA A 54 -4.30 -10.45 -8.17
CA ALA A 54 -3.83 -11.41 -7.18
C ALA A 54 -4.56 -11.23 -5.84
N ASN A 55 -4.76 -12.32 -5.10
CA ASN A 55 -5.50 -12.38 -3.83
C ASN A 55 -4.87 -11.59 -2.66
N ASP A 56 -3.83 -10.78 -2.90
CA ASP A 56 -3.34 -9.84 -1.90
C ASP A 56 -4.11 -8.51 -1.98
N ASN A 57 -5.28 -8.50 -1.34
CA ASN A 57 -6.11 -7.32 -1.15
C ASN A 57 -5.44 -6.19 -0.35
N ARG A 58 -4.21 -6.38 0.13
CA ARG A 58 -3.46 -5.37 0.88
C ARG A 58 -2.60 -4.50 -0.03
N TRP A 59 -2.47 -4.81 -1.33
CA TRP A 59 -1.67 -4.01 -2.27
C TRP A 59 -2.14 -2.54 -2.29
N TYR A 60 -1.24 -1.63 -1.88
CA TYR A 60 -1.52 -0.20 -1.83
C TYR A 60 -1.46 0.44 -3.22
N ILE A 61 -2.47 1.21 -3.60
CA ILE A 61 -2.59 1.86 -4.92
C ILE A 61 -1.49 2.89 -5.20
N PHE A 62 -0.83 3.39 -4.16
CA PHE A 62 0.34 4.27 -4.28
C PHE A 62 1.59 3.60 -3.72
N LYS A 63 1.67 2.26 -3.78
CA LYS A 63 2.88 1.52 -3.39
C LYS A 63 4.09 2.11 -4.13
N PRO A 64 5.18 2.46 -3.44
CA PRO A 64 6.38 2.95 -4.12
C PRO A 64 6.88 1.90 -5.14
N PRO A 65 7.01 2.29 -6.43
CA PRO A 65 7.73 1.50 -7.42
C PRO A 65 9.24 1.53 -7.11
N ALA A 66 10.00 0.64 -7.73
CA ALA A 66 11.41 0.43 -7.36
C ALA A 66 12.39 0.55 -8.54
N LYS A 67 11.93 1.07 -9.68
CA LYS A 67 12.66 0.98 -10.97
C LYS A 67 13.03 2.36 -11.50
N ALA A 68 14.00 2.41 -12.42
CA ALA A 68 14.71 3.63 -12.78
C ALA A 68 13.80 4.79 -13.22
N VAL A 69 12.89 4.58 -14.18
CA VAL A 69 11.97 5.63 -14.65
C VAL A 69 11.04 6.13 -13.55
N PRO A 70 10.28 5.28 -12.82
CA PRO A 70 9.40 5.79 -11.78
C PRO A 70 10.19 6.41 -10.63
N ASN A 71 11.36 5.91 -10.27
CA ASN A 71 12.21 6.53 -9.24
C ASN A 71 12.65 7.94 -9.68
N ALA A 72 13.07 8.10 -10.93
CA ALA A 72 13.49 9.40 -11.46
C ALA A 72 12.32 10.41 -11.51
N LEU A 73 11.12 9.95 -11.87
CA LEU A 73 9.93 10.81 -11.92
C LEU A 73 9.41 11.13 -10.52
N LEU A 74 9.20 10.13 -9.67
CA LEU A 74 8.54 10.27 -8.38
C LEU A 74 9.46 10.81 -7.27
N PHE A 75 10.76 10.99 -7.55
CA PHE A 75 11.63 11.78 -6.67
C PHE A 75 11.13 13.23 -6.55
N ASP A 76 10.58 13.78 -7.63
CA ASP A 76 10.03 15.14 -7.66
C ASP A 76 8.61 15.19 -7.09
N LYS A 77 8.35 16.15 -6.18
CA LYS A 77 7.03 16.27 -5.51
C LYS A 77 5.90 16.67 -6.46
N THR A 78 6.17 17.47 -7.48
CA THR A 78 5.17 17.90 -8.46
C THR A 78 4.78 16.72 -9.35
N MET A 79 5.75 15.85 -9.67
CA MET A 79 5.50 14.61 -10.40
C MET A 79 4.71 13.59 -9.58
N ARG A 80 4.91 13.52 -8.25
CA ARG A 80 4.05 12.71 -7.38
C ARG A 80 2.60 13.20 -7.36
N GLU A 81 2.36 14.51 -7.27
CA GLU A 81 0.99 15.05 -7.39
C GLU A 81 0.40 14.83 -8.78
N ARG A 82 1.21 14.94 -9.84
CA ARG A 82 0.79 14.64 -11.21
C ARG A 82 0.41 13.17 -11.37
N ALA A 83 1.21 12.24 -10.82
CA ALA A 83 0.91 10.82 -10.82
C ALA A 83 -0.40 10.50 -10.07
N ARG A 84 -0.62 11.11 -8.89
CA ARG A 84 -1.90 10.99 -8.16
C ARG A 84 -3.07 11.50 -8.97
N THR A 85 -2.90 12.64 -9.65
CA THR A 85 -3.94 13.23 -10.52
C THR A 85 -4.29 12.29 -11.68
N GLN A 86 -3.27 11.71 -12.34
CA GLN A 86 -3.50 10.71 -13.40
C GLN A 86 -4.19 9.45 -12.85
N PHE A 87 -3.80 8.97 -11.67
CA PHE A 87 -4.45 7.84 -11.01
C PHE A 87 -5.94 8.11 -10.76
N PHE A 88 -6.29 9.25 -10.15
CA PHE A 88 -7.69 9.61 -9.94
C PHE A 88 -8.44 9.74 -11.25
N GLY A 89 -7.81 10.27 -12.30
CA GLY A 89 -8.37 10.29 -13.65
C GLY A 89 -8.70 8.89 -14.18
N VAL A 90 -7.80 7.92 -14.01
CA VAL A 90 -8.04 6.51 -14.38
C VAL A 90 -9.18 5.93 -13.55
N TYR A 91 -9.21 6.18 -12.25
CA TYR A 91 -10.27 5.70 -11.38
C TYR A 91 -11.64 6.23 -11.80
N GLU A 92 -11.81 7.55 -11.93
CA GLU A 92 -13.11 8.16 -12.22
C GLU A 92 -13.61 7.85 -13.64
N LYS A 93 -12.71 7.73 -14.62
CA LYS A 93 -13.10 7.60 -16.04
C LYS A 93 -13.13 6.15 -16.54
N VAL A 94 -12.38 5.24 -15.92
CA VAL A 94 -12.20 3.87 -16.42
C VAL A 94 -12.64 2.82 -15.41
N LEU A 95 -12.27 2.98 -14.14
CA LEU A 95 -12.53 1.93 -13.14
C LEU A 95 -13.95 2.03 -12.55
N ARG A 96 -14.34 3.23 -12.12
CA ARG A 96 -15.61 3.49 -11.44
C ARG A 96 -16.86 3.31 -12.31
N PRO A 97 -16.92 3.76 -13.58
CA PRO A 97 -18.17 3.75 -14.34
C PRO A 97 -18.50 2.38 -14.97
N ILE A 98 -17.58 1.42 -14.91
CA ILE A 98 -17.72 0.12 -15.57
C ILE A 98 -17.89 -0.97 -14.51
N ASP A 99 -18.90 -1.82 -14.69
CA ASP A 99 -19.08 -3.04 -13.91
C ASP A 99 -18.13 -4.14 -14.43
N TRP A 100 -16.86 -4.05 -14.03
CA TRP A 100 -15.82 -5.00 -14.42
C TRP A 100 -16.10 -6.45 -14.00
N PRO A 101 -16.64 -6.73 -12.80
CA PRO A 101 -17.08 -8.09 -12.43
C PRO A 101 -18.14 -8.64 -13.40
N ARG A 102 -19.14 -7.84 -13.76
CA ARG A 102 -20.13 -8.23 -14.78
C ARG A 102 -19.46 -8.47 -16.12
N ARG A 103 -18.54 -7.59 -16.55
CA ARG A 103 -17.81 -7.76 -17.81
C ARG A 103 -17.02 -9.06 -17.86
N ALA A 104 -16.41 -9.47 -16.75
CA ALA A 104 -15.71 -10.75 -16.64
C ALA A 104 -16.67 -11.93 -16.81
N ASN A 105 -17.86 -11.87 -16.20
CA ASN A 105 -18.91 -12.89 -16.38
C ASN A 105 -19.39 -12.98 -17.84
N GLU A 106 -19.57 -11.84 -18.52
CA GLU A 106 -19.97 -11.80 -19.93
C GLU A 106 -18.92 -12.44 -20.85
N ILE A 107 -17.63 -12.13 -20.62
CA ILE A 107 -16.53 -12.76 -21.36
C ILE A 107 -16.48 -14.26 -21.07
N ALA A 108 -16.69 -14.67 -19.82
CA ALA A 108 -16.69 -16.08 -19.47
C ALA A 108 -17.83 -16.88 -20.12
N ALA A 109 -19.02 -16.28 -20.22
CA ALA A 109 -20.16 -16.88 -20.90
C ALA A 109 -19.88 -17.06 -22.41
N ASP A 110 -19.27 -16.07 -23.06
CA ASP A 110 -18.86 -16.16 -24.47
C ASP A 110 -17.79 -17.24 -24.69
N LEU A 111 -16.74 -17.25 -23.87
CA LEU A 111 -15.67 -18.26 -23.95
C LEU A 111 -16.16 -19.68 -23.68
N LYS A 112 -17.09 -19.86 -22.73
CA LYS A 112 -17.76 -21.15 -22.50
C LYS A 112 -18.39 -21.71 -23.78
N LEU A 113 -19.12 -20.87 -24.53
CA LEU A 113 -19.78 -21.29 -25.78
C LEU A 113 -18.75 -21.66 -26.86
N LYS A 114 -17.67 -20.88 -26.99
CA LYS A 114 -16.58 -21.12 -27.95
C LYS A 114 -15.74 -22.35 -27.63
N LEU A 115 -15.57 -22.66 -26.34
CA LEU A 115 -14.82 -23.84 -25.89
C LEU A 115 -15.60 -25.14 -26.06
N LYS A 116 -16.94 -25.10 -26.00
CA LYS A 116 -17.77 -26.32 -26.09
C LYS A 116 -17.43 -27.27 -27.25
N PRO A 117 -17.22 -26.81 -28.49
CA PRO A 117 -16.84 -27.70 -29.60
C PRO A 117 -15.38 -28.18 -29.56
N ILE A 118 -14.51 -27.56 -28.76
CA ILE A 118 -13.08 -27.88 -28.66
C ILE A 118 -12.83 -28.81 -27.47
N ASP A 119 -13.40 -28.47 -26.30
CA ASP A 119 -13.29 -29.20 -25.05
C ASP A 119 -14.58 -29.03 -24.22
N PRO A 120 -15.51 -30.00 -24.30
CA PRO A 120 -16.77 -29.97 -23.57
C PRO A 120 -16.62 -29.98 -22.05
N GLU A 121 -15.57 -30.62 -21.51
CA GLU A 121 -15.36 -30.70 -20.07
C GLU A 121 -14.79 -29.39 -19.52
N GLU A 122 -13.83 -28.78 -20.23
CA GLU A 122 -13.34 -27.45 -19.86
C GLU A 122 -14.42 -26.37 -20.00
N SER A 123 -15.27 -26.46 -21.03
CA SER A 123 -16.44 -25.59 -21.19
C SER A 123 -17.36 -25.62 -19.97
N LYS A 124 -17.60 -26.78 -19.35
CA LYS A 124 -18.39 -26.89 -18.11
C LYS A 124 -17.71 -26.18 -16.93
N ARG A 125 -16.37 -26.26 -16.82
CA ARG A 125 -15.58 -25.62 -15.76
C ARG A 125 -15.47 -24.10 -15.92
N PHE A 126 -15.54 -23.62 -17.16
CA PHE A 126 -15.30 -22.22 -17.49
C PHE A 126 -16.29 -21.24 -16.83
N GLU A 127 -17.53 -21.68 -16.58
CA GLU A 127 -18.51 -20.85 -15.87
C GLU A 127 -18.06 -20.52 -14.44
N GLN A 128 -17.54 -21.52 -13.70
CA GLN A 128 -17.04 -21.30 -12.35
C GLN A 128 -15.78 -20.42 -12.37
N ARG A 129 -14.86 -20.64 -13.31
CA ARG A 129 -13.67 -19.79 -13.50
C ARG A 129 -14.06 -18.32 -13.74
N GLY A 130 -15.13 -18.08 -14.49
CA GLY A 130 -15.68 -16.74 -14.70
C GLY A 130 -16.17 -16.08 -13.42
N LYS A 131 -16.92 -16.83 -12.59
CA LYS A 131 -17.41 -16.37 -11.29
C LYS A 131 -16.26 -16.06 -10.33
N ASP A 132 -15.25 -16.92 -10.28
CA ASP A 132 -14.06 -16.73 -9.43
C ASP A 132 -13.29 -15.48 -9.87
N ALA A 133 -13.06 -15.31 -11.18
CA ALA A 133 -12.41 -14.12 -11.73
C ALA A 133 -13.21 -12.84 -11.43
N ALA A 134 -14.53 -12.86 -11.60
CA ALA A 134 -15.40 -11.73 -11.26
C ALA A 134 -15.33 -11.39 -9.76
N GLY A 135 -15.27 -12.41 -8.90
CA GLY A 135 -15.07 -12.27 -7.45
C GLY A 135 -13.74 -11.60 -7.10
N HIS A 136 -12.63 -12.04 -7.70
CA HIS A 136 -11.31 -11.42 -7.49
C HIS A 136 -11.27 -9.97 -7.99
N ILE A 137 -11.82 -9.70 -9.17
CA ILE A 137 -11.92 -8.34 -9.71
C ILE A 137 -12.74 -7.46 -8.77
N LYS A 138 -13.89 -7.94 -8.28
CA LYS A 138 -14.73 -7.19 -7.34
C LYS A 138 -13.97 -6.88 -6.05
N ALA A 139 -13.37 -7.91 -5.43
CA ALA A 139 -12.63 -7.74 -4.18
C ALA A 139 -11.49 -6.72 -4.33
N ARG A 140 -10.75 -6.78 -5.44
CA ARG A 140 -9.69 -5.82 -5.72
C ARG A 140 -10.22 -4.40 -5.93
N LEU A 141 -11.29 -4.24 -6.72
CA LEU A 141 -11.87 -2.91 -6.98
C LEU A 141 -12.53 -2.29 -5.74
N ASP A 142 -13.08 -3.10 -4.84
CA ASP A 142 -13.58 -2.63 -3.53
C ASP A 142 -12.44 -2.06 -2.68
N VAL A 143 -11.27 -2.73 -2.66
CA VAL A 143 -10.05 -2.23 -2.00
C VAL A 143 -9.56 -0.94 -2.65
N VAL A 144 -9.46 -0.91 -3.98
CA VAL A 144 -9.02 0.28 -4.74
C VAL A 144 -9.94 1.46 -4.42
N LYS A 145 -11.25 1.25 -4.43
CA LYS A 145 -12.24 2.27 -4.04
C LYS A 145 -11.99 2.77 -2.62
N ALA A 146 -11.84 1.87 -1.64
CA ALA A 146 -11.60 2.26 -0.26
C ALA A 146 -10.34 3.12 -0.11
N GLN A 147 -9.23 2.74 -0.75
CA GLN A 147 -7.98 3.49 -0.69
C GLN A 147 -8.05 4.84 -1.44
N VAL A 148 -8.79 4.91 -2.56
CA VAL A 148 -9.04 6.18 -3.26
C VAL A 148 -9.88 7.13 -2.39
N GLU A 149 -10.93 6.62 -1.75
CA GLU A 149 -11.75 7.42 -0.84
C GLU A 149 -10.96 7.90 0.37
N ASP A 150 -10.10 7.05 0.96
CA ASP A 150 -9.17 7.47 2.01
C ASP A 150 -8.26 8.60 1.53
N ALA A 151 -7.69 8.47 0.32
CA ALA A 151 -6.83 9.49 -0.26
C ALA A 151 -7.57 10.82 -0.51
N TYR A 152 -8.85 10.77 -0.94
CA TYR A 152 -9.68 11.97 -1.07
C TYR A 152 -9.98 12.60 0.29
N ARG A 153 -10.34 11.80 1.31
CA ARG A 153 -10.58 12.32 2.67
C ARG A 153 -9.34 13.04 3.20
N LEU A 154 -8.16 12.44 3.03
CA LEU A 154 -6.88 13.01 3.47
C LEU A 154 -6.41 14.25 2.67
N ARG A 155 -7.21 14.75 1.72
CA ARG A 155 -7.00 16.07 1.08
C ARG A 155 -7.64 17.22 1.87
N GLY A 156 -8.70 16.94 2.64
CA GLY A 156 -9.40 17.96 3.43
C GLY A 156 -8.92 18.03 4.88
N ALA A 157 -8.95 19.22 5.48
CA ALA A 157 -8.71 19.39 6.91
C ALA A 157 -9.71 18.56 7.73
N GLY A 158 -9.22 17.85 8.76
CA GLY A 158 -10.02 16.93 9.57
C GLY A 158 -10.30 15.57 8.91
N GLY A 159 -9.90 15.37 7.65
CA GLY A 159 -10.06 14.09 6.96
C GLY A 159 -9.27 12.98 7.64
N LYS A 160 -9.90 11.80 7.79
CA LYS A 160 -9.35 10.65 8.52
C LYS A 160 -9.42 9.37 7.70
N ALA A 161 -8.37 8.57 7.78
CA ALA A 161 -8.28 7.23 7.18
C ALA A 161 -7.90 6.20 8.26
N VAL A 162 -8.48 5.00 8.17
CA VAL A 162 -8.16 3.85 9.03
C VAL A 162 -7.24 2.92 8.26
N LEU A 163 -5.99 2.83 8.72
CA LEU A 163 -4.89 2.24 7.95
C LEU A 163 -4.51 0.84 8.39
N GLY A 164 -5.05 0.33 9.50
CA GLY A 164 -4.86 -1.08 9.87
C GLY A 164 -5.97 -2.00 9.35
N ALA A 165 -6.93 -1.47 8.60
CA ALA A 165 -7.94 -2.27 7.90
C ALA A 165 -7.29 -3.21 6.86
N ALA A 166 -8.03 -4.24 6.44
CA ALA A 166 -7.54 -5.29 5.53
C ALA A 166 -7.12 -4.79 4.14
N ASN A 167 -7.33 -3.50 3.84
CA ASN A 167 -6.95 -2.86 2.60
C ASN A 167 -5.53 -2.27 2.60
N TYR A 168 -4.72 -2.35 3.66
CA TYR A 168 -3.32 -1.84 3.63
C TYR A 168 -2.29 -2.92 3.95
N ALA A 169 -1.25 -3.02 3.11
CA ALA A 169 -0.13 -3.93 3.28
C ALA A 169 0.92 -3.32 4.20
N TRP A 170 0.76 -3.57 5.50
CA TRP A 170 1.86 -3.41 6.43
C TRP A 170 2.90 -4.50 6.16
N THR A 171 4.13 -4.09 5.92
CA THR A 171 5.27 -5.00 5.73
C THR A 171 6.16 -4.94 6.97
N TRP A 172 6.76 -6.06 7.36
CA TRP A 172 7.64 -6.08 8.52
C TRP A 172 9.08 -6.41 8.14
N SER A 173 9.99 -6.03 9.03
CA SER A 173 11.39 -6.40 9.01
C SER A 173 11.81 -6.80 10.42
N THR A 174 12.65 -7.84 10.52
CA THR A 174 13.18 -8.30 11.81
C THR A 174 14.68 -8.51 11.71
N ASP A 175 15.38 -8.13 12.78
CA ASP A 175 16.81 -8.40 12.97
C ASP A 175 16.93 -9.48 14.06
N LYS A 176 16.77 -10.74 13.66
CA LYS A 176 16.70 -11.92 14.56
C LYS A 176 15.65 -11.80 15.68
N GLY A 177 14.58 -11.04 15.44
CA GLY A 177 13.40 -10.88 16.31
C GLY A 177 12.14 -11.48 15.70
N GLU A 178 10.98 -11.15 16.25
CA GLU A 178 9.69 -11.58 15.70
C GLU A 178 8.85 -10.38 15.27
N ALA A 179 8.20 -10.51 14.13
CA ALA A 179 7.10 -9.65 13.72
C ALA A 179 6.06 -10.53 12.99
N LYS A 180 4.80 -10.45 13.44
CA LYS A 180 3.70 -11.25 12.90
C LYS A 180 2.36 -10.62 13.24
N GLU A 181 1.33 -10.95 12.47
CA GLU A 181 -0.04 -10.61 12.82
C GLU A 181 -0.52 -11.60 13.89
N VAL A 182 -1.14 -11.13 14.96
CA VAL A 182 -1.66 -11.97 16.06
C VAL A 182 -3.02 -11.47 16.52
N ASN A 183 -3.83 -12.35 17.12
CA ASN A 183 -5.00 -11.93 17.87
C ASN A 183 -4.65 -11.88 19.37
N LEU A 184 -4.81 -10.72 20.01
CA LEU A 184 -4.60 -10.54 21.44
C LEU A 184 -5.89 -10.03 22.09
N GLY A 185 -6.58 -10.91 22.81
CA GLY A 185 -7.83 -10.54 23.51
C GLY A 185 -8.93 -10.05 22.56
N GLY A 186 -9.08 -10.68 21.39
CA GLY A 186 -10.08 -10.31 20.38
C GLY A 186 -9.66 -9.15 19.48
N LYS A 187 -8.42 -8.65 19.61
CA LYS A 187 -7.87 -7.58 18.75
C LYS A 187 -6.89 -8.14 17.75
N ASP A 188 -7.08 -7.80 16.48
CA ASP A 188 -6.08 -8.08 15.45
C ASP A 188 -4.93 -7.09 15.57
N CYS A 189 -3.74 -7.60 15.80
CA CYS A 189 -2.58 -6.81 16.19
C CYS A 189 -1.42 -6.98 15.22
N LEU A 190 -0.70 -5.88 14.99
CA LEU A 190 0.67 -5.94 14.49
C LEU A 190 1.58 -6.13 15.71
N TYR A 191 2.22 -7.29 15.80
CA TYR A 191 3.09 -7.65 16.92
C TYR A 191 4.55 -7.55 16.53
N VAL A 192 5.39 -7.07 17.45
CA VAL A 192 6.84 -7.12 17.38
C VAL A 192 7.45 -7.53 18.71
N LYS A 193 8.55 -8.28 18.64
CA LYS A 193 9.37 -8.68 19.80
C LYS A 193 10.83 -8.46 19.50
N VAL A 194 11.55 -7.95 20.50
CA VAL A 194 13.00 -7.76 20.41
C VAL A 194 13.70 -9.09 20.12
N GLY A 195 14.57 -9.07 19.12
CA GLY A 195 15.43 -10.17 18.73
C GLY A 195 16.83 -10.15 19.34
N ALA A 196 17.65 -11.14 18.99
CA ALA A 196 19.07 -11.18 19.38
C ALA A 196 19.87 -9.98 18.83
N GLU A 197 19.48 -9.46 17.66
CA GLU A 197 20.03 -8.24 17.05
C GLU A 197 19.13 -7.01 17.33
N LYS A 198 18.36 -7.10 18.42
CA LYS A 198 17.74 -5.98 19.12
C LYS A 198 16.67 -5.18 18.35
N GLY A 199 16.11 -5.69 17.24
CA GLY A 199 15.15 -4.92 16.44
C GLY A 199 14.06 -5.70 15.69
N ALA A 200 12.85 -5.14 15.66
CA ALA A 200 11.77 -5.52 14.75
C ALA A 200 10.86 -4.32 14.47
N ASP A 201 10.34 -4.20 13.25
CA ASP A 201 9.42 -3.12 12.89
C ASP A 201 8.37 -3.54 11.85
N TRP A 202 7.23 -2.83 11.89
CA TRP A 202 6.22 -2.79 10.84
C TRP A 202 6.25 -1.44 10.15
N ARG A 203 6.07 -1.46 8.83
CA ARG A 203 6.11 -0.27 7.96
C ARG A 203 4.91 -0.24 7.03
N LEU A 204 4.37 0.96 6.86
CA LEU A 204 3.40 1.27 5.82
C LEU A 204 3.84 2.56 5.09
N PRO A 205 4.44 2.45 3.90
CA PRO A 205 4.67 3.60 3.03
C PRO A 205 3.34 4.19 2.59
N LEU A 206 3.18 5.50 2.69
CA LEU A 206 2.00 6.24 2.25
C LEU A 206 2.37 7.32 1.26
N SER A 207 1.47 7.62 0.34
CA SER A 207 1.58 8.79 -0.52
C SER A 207 0.57 9.84 -0.09
N LEU A 208 1.06 10.91 0.55
CA LEU A 208 0.24 12.00 1.06
C LEU A 208 0.60 13.31 0.33
N SER A 209 -0.39 14.18 0.15
CA SER A 209 -0.14 15.55 -0.28
C SER A 209 0.57 16.35 0.83
N PRO A 210 1.27 17.45 0.50
CA PRO A 210 1.85 18.31 1.51
C PRO A 210 0.81 18.79 2.52
N GLY A 211 1.18 18.78 3.80
CA GLY A 211 0.27 19.13 4.89
C GLY A 211 0.73 18.60 6.25
N ARG A 212 -0.03 18.95 7.28
CA ARG A 212 0.16 18.45 8.64
C ARG A 212 -0.78 17.28 8.90
N TYR A 213 -0.27 16.27 9.58
CA TYR A 213 -0.97 15.03 9.83
C TYR A 213 -0.72 14.53 11.25
N ARG A 214 -1.63 13.69 11.74
CA ARG A 214 -1.47 12.93 12.98
C ARG A 214 -1.63 11.45 12.67
N LEU A 215 -0.61 10.65 12.99
CA LEU A 215 -0.72 9.21 13.09
C LEU A 215 -1.11 8.86 14.53
N GLU A 216 -2.11 8.02 14.71
CA GLU A 216 -2.60 7.58 16.02
C GLU A 216 -2.85 6.07 16.02
N GLY A 217 -2.61 5.42 17.16
CA GLY A 217 -2.95 4.02 17.40
C GLY A 217 -3.05 3.69 18.88
N LYS A 218 -3.74 2.60 19.20
CA LYS A 218 -3.73 1.98 20.54
C LYS A 218 -2.67 0.89 20.57
N LEU A 219 -1.72 1.04 21.49
CA LEU A 219 -0.57 0.16 21.66
C LEU A 219 -0.58 -0.43 23.07
N GLN A 220 -0.14 -1.68 23.20
CA GLN A 220 0.19 -2.34 24.45
C GLN A 220 1.64 -2.79 24.38
N TRP A 221 2.39 -2.70 25.48
CA TRP A 221 3.76 -3.21 25.53
C TRP A 221 4.09 -3.85 26.86
N LYS A 222 5.04 -4.78 26.83
CA LYS A 222 5.46 -5.55 28.00
C LYS A 222 6.97 -5.69 28.05
N GLY A 223 7.56 -5.47 29.22
CA GLY A 223 8.97 -5.69 29.51
C GLY A 223 9.95 -4.94 28.60
N VAL A 224 9.56 -3.77 28.06
CA VAL A 224 10.40 -3.04 27.11
C VAL A 224 11.58 -2.40 27.83
N LYS A 225 12.80 -2.79 27.44
CA LYS A 225 14.06 -2.24 27.97
C LYS A 225 14.81 -1.53 26.85
N ALA A 226 15.18 -0.28 27.07
CA ALA A 226 16.10 0.42 26.18
C ALA A 226 17.46 -0.28 26.18
N GLY A 227 18.17 -0.22 25.05
CA GLY A 227 19.56 -0.62 24.95
C GLY A 227 20.51 0.55 24.85
N ALA A 228 21.81 0.25 24.79
CA ALA A 228 22.85 1.23 24.55
C ALA A 228 22.79 1.79 23.11
N GLY A 229 22.91 3.11 22.96
CA GLY A 229 23.00 3.82 21.68
C GLY A 229 21.72 4.54 21.24
N ASP A 230 21.87 5.47 20.28
CA ASP A 230 20.79 6.37 19.87
C ASP A 230 19.60 5.71 19.17
N ASN A 231 19.79 4.49 18.65
CA ASN A 231 18.78 3.78 17.88
C ASN A 231 18.02 2.71 18.68
N ALA A 232 18.44 2.41 19.92
CA ALA A 232 17.88 1.34 20.76
C ALA A 232 17.04 1.89 21.92
N LYS A 233 16.22 2.92 21.68
CA LYS A 233 15.53 3.63 22.77
C LYS A 233 14.25 2.95 23.28
N GLY A 234 13.85 1.78 22.78
CA GLY A 234 12.62 1.07 23.18
C GLY A 234 11.57 0.99 22.07
N GLY A 235 10.28 0.88 22.45
CA GLY A 235 9.15 0.84 21.52
C GLY A 235 8.77 2.23 21.01
N ARG A 236 8.27 2.34 19.77
CA ARG A 236 7.88 3.62 19.16
C ARG A 236 6.74 3.47 18.15
N LEU A 237 5.86 4.48 18.14
CA LEU A 237 5.05 4.86 16.98
C LEU A 237 5.69 6.09 16.36
N ARG A 238 6.18 5.99 15.12
CA ARG A 238 6.95 7.06 14.47
C ARG A 238 6.68 7.15 12.98
N VAL A 239 7.20 8.20 12.34
CA VAL A 239 7.12 8.41 10.89
C VAL A 239 8.52 8.58 10.31
N SER A 240 8.85 7.84 9.27
CA SER A 240 10.09 7.97 8.51
C SER A 240 9.86 8.77 7.23
N GLY A 241 10.92 9.37 6.67
CA GLY A 241 10.82 10.17 5.44
C GLY A 241 10.27 11.59 5.66
N VAL A 242 10.12 12.01 6.91
CA VAL A 242 9.73 13.37 7.33
C VAL A 242 10.82 13.98 8.21
N GLY A 243 10.77 15.30 8.46
CA GLY A 243 11.79 16.02 9.22
C GLY A 243 12.01 15.42 10.62
N ALA A 244 13.28 15.33 11.05
CA ALA A 244 13.67 14.67 12.31
C ALA A 244 12.97 15.23 13.57
N GLY A 245 12.57 16.50 13.54
CA GLY A 245 11.86 17.18 14.64
C GLY A 245 10.45 16.63 14.92
N ASP A 246 9.82 15.97 13.96
CA ASP A 246 8.45 15.43 14.13
C ASP A 246 8.44 14.22 15.07
N ASN A 247 9.47 13.36 14.97
CA ASN A 247 9.59 12.18 15.82
C ASN A 247 10.14 12.48 17.22
N ALA A 248 10.95 13.53 17.37
CA ALA A 248 11.65 13.86 18.61
C ALA A 248 10.72 14.17 19.78
N LYS A 249 9.46 14.51 19.48
CA LYS A 249 8.44 14.88 20.48
C LYS A 249 7.77 13.66 21.15
N ASN A 250 8.01 12.45 20.64
CA ASN A 250 7.43 11.23 21.22
C ASN A 250 8.43 10.49 22.10
N PRO A 251 8.12 10.32 23.40
CA PRO A 251 8.97 9.54 24.29
C PRO A 251 8.95 8.06 23.87
N PRO A 252 10.05 7.33 24.09
CA PRO A 252 10.04 5.89 23.89
C PRO A 252 9.06 5.19 24.83
N LEU A 253 8.48 4.09 24.35
CA LEU A 253 7.65 3.17 25.11
C LEU A 253 8.58 2.23 25.88
N ILE A 254 8.60 2.33 27.21
CA ILE A 254 9.48 1.57 28.14
C ILE A 254 8.62 0.88 29.21
N GLY A 255 9.14 -0.22 29.74
CA GLY A 255 8.51 -0.99 30.82
C GLY A 255 7.29 -1.75 30.34
N ASP A 256 6.20 -1.63 31.08
CA ASP A 256 4.93 -2.29 30.81
C ASP A 256 3.82 -1.23 30.71
N SER A 257 2.89 -1.40 29.78
CA SER A 257 1.67 -0.61 29.72
C SER A 257 0.53 -1.46 29.20
N PRO A 258 -0.68 -1.34 29.77
CA PRO A 258 -1.89 -1.81 29.10
C PRO A 258 -2.12 -1.02 27.80
N TRP A 259 -3.16 -1.40 27.05
CA TRP A 259 -3.59 -0.66 25.86
C TRP A 259 -3.74 0.84 26.14
N LYS A 260 -2.92 1.64 25.46
CA LYS A 260 -2.87 3.09 25.58
C LYS A 260 -2.83 3.74 24.19
N SER A 261 -3.52 4.87 24.03
CA SER A 261 -3.40 5.66 22.81
C SER A 261 -2.03 6.34 22.73
N VAL A 262 -1.38 6.21 21.58
CA VAL A 262 -0.12 6.84 21.22
C VAL A 262 -0.33 7.57 19.89
N SER A 263 0.18 8.78 19.76
CA SER A 263 0.07 9.56 18.53
C SER A 263 1.36 10.30 18.21
N VAL A 264 1.59 10.55 16.93
CA VAL A 264 2.70 11.37 16.41
C VAL A 264 2.15 12.36 15.39
N ASP A 265 2.41 13.64 15.62
CA ASP A 265 2.15 14.68 14.63
C ASP A 265 3.35 14.80 13.70
N PHE A 266 3.10 14.90 12.40
CA PHE A 266 4.14 15.00 11.39
C PHE A 266 3.74 15.93 10.25
N THR A 267 4.73 16.46 9.55
CA THR A 267 4.54 17.34 8.41
C THR A 267 5.09 16.68 7.16
N VAL A 268 4.26 16.59 6.13
CA VAL A 268 4.67 16.16 4.79
C VAL A 268 5.02 17.41 3.99
N THR A 269 6.29 17.53 3.57
CA THR A 269 6.76 18.61 2.69
C THR A 269 7.16 18.05 1.33
N ASP A 270 8.31 17.39 1.26
CA ASP A 270 8.99 17.04 0.01
C ASP A 270 9.17 15.54 -0.17
N ALA A 271 8.91 14.71 0.84
CA ALA A 271 9.03 13.26 0.77
C ALA A 271 7.76 12.58 1.30
N ASP A 272 7.42 11.44 0.69
CA ASP A 272 6.29 10.63 1.09
C ASP A 272 6.60 9.91 2.43
N PRO A 273 5.69 9.92 3.41
CA PRO A 273 5.96 9.36 4.73
C PRO A 273 5.87 7.84 4.74
N THR A 274 6.65 7.20 5.59
CA THR A 274 6.45 5.80 6.00
C THR A 274 6.05 5.76 7.46
N LEU A 275 4.87 5.21 7.75
CA LEU A 275 4.44 4.98 9.13
C LEU A 275 5.19 3.77 9.68
N VAL A 276 5.62 3.86 10.94
CA VAL A 276 6.44 2.81 11.56
C VAL A 276 5.96 2.50 12.97
N ILE A 277 5.74 1.21 13.24
CA ILE A 277 5.64 0.65 14.59
C ILE A 277 6.90 -0.15 14.82
N GLU A 278 7.76 0.33 15.72
CA GLU A 278 9.12 -0.18 15.88
C GLU A 278 9.37 -0.56 17.33
N LEU A 279 10.16 -1.62 17.52
CA LEU A 279 10.71 -1.98 18.81
C LEU A 279 12.21 -2.26 18.63
N ARG A 280 13.04 -1.35 19.15
CA ARG A 280 14.50 -1.49 19.17
C ARG A 280 15.02 -1.32 20.59
N GLY A 281 15.57 -2.37 21.20
CA GLY A 281 15.93 -2.38 22.61
C GLY A 281 16.59 -3.68 23.04
N GLU A 282 16.79 -3.87 24.35
CA GLU A 282 17.37 -5.08 24.92
C GLU A 282 16.36 -6.19 25.16
N ALA A 283 15.11 -5.83 25.41
CA ALA A 283 14.01 -6.76 25.64
C ALA A 283 12.68 -6.09 25.38
N GLY A 284 11.64 -6.92 25.24
CA GLY A 284 10.26 -6.49 25.28
C GLY A 284 9.45 -6.95 24.08
N GLU A 285 8.16 -6.68 24.20
CA GLU A 285 7.13 -7.01 23.23
C GLU A 285 6.18 -5.81 23.08
N LEU A 286 5.69 -5.60 21.87
CA LEU A 286 4.80 -4.50 21.51
C LEU A 286 3.70 -5.02 20.58
N TRP A 287 2.46 -4.65 20.88
CA TRP A 287 1.28 -4.92 20.07
C TRP A 287 0.63 -3.60 19.70
N ALA A 288 0.26 -3.44 18.43
CA ALA A 288 -0.57 -2.33 17.95
C ALA A 288 -1.91 -2.86 17.43
N ASP A 289 -3.03 -2.38 18.00
CA ASP A 289 -4.39 -2.72 17.56
C ASP A 289 -4.61 -2.16 16.14
N ARG A 290 -4.70 -3.04 15.15
CA ARG A 290 -4.83 -2.66 13.74
C ARG A 290 -6.03 -1.75 13.49
N GLY A 291 -7.18 -2.08 14.09
CA GLY A 291 -8.40 -1.29 13.90
C GLY A 291 -8.29 0.15 14.42
N SER A 292 -7.30 0.42 15.27
CA SER A 292 -7.06 1.75 15.85
C SER A 292 -6.04 2.61 15.08
N LEU A 293 -5.30 2.02 14.13
CA LEU A 293 -4.26 2.74 13.38
C LEU A 293 -4.91 3.70 12.38
N THR A 294 -4.72 5.00 12.59
CA THR A 294 -5.35 6.03 11.78
C THR A 294 -4.38 7.14 11.43
N VAL A 295 -4.60 7.77 10.26
CA VAL A 295 -3.99 9.05 9.92
C VAL A 295 -5.10 10.08 9.76
N THR A 296 -4.92 11.24 10.36
CA THR A 296 -5.83 12.39 10.25
C THR A 296 -5.07 13.58 9.69
N ARG A 297 -5.65 14.28 8.70
CA ARG A 297 -5.15 15.56 8.24
C ARG A 297 -5.52 16.65 9.22
N LEU A 298 -4.51 17.34 9.74
CA LEU A 298 -4.68 18.45 10.65
C LEU A 298 -5.00 19.74 9.86
N PRO A 299 -5.55 20.77 10.52
CA PRO A 299 -5.73 22.10 9.94
C PRO A 299 -4.42 22.70 9.39
#